data_AF-A0A961C279-F1
#
_entry.id   AF-A0A961C279-F1
#
_cell.length_a   1.000
_cell.length_b   1.000
_cell.length_c   1.000
_cell.angle_alpha   90.00
_cell.angle_beta   90.00
_cell.angle_gamma   90.00
#
_symmetry.space_group_name_H-M   'P 1'
#
loop_
_entity.id
_entity.type
_entity.pdbx_description
1 polymer ?
#
loop_
_entity_poly.entity_id
_entity_poly.type
_entity_poly.pdbx_seq_one_letter_code
_entity_poly.pdbx_strand_id
1 'polypeptide(L)'
;MLAAALVAHLYVLYDPSPGGPTLFAGADKIVHVTIFALPVWLASRVLRRWVVLAVVLAIHAPVSEVIQGLALPHRSGDGWDVVADLTGVAIGAALAATVPRRSDPGRW
;
A
#
# COMPACT_ATOMS: atom_id res chain seq x y z
N MET A 1 -11.70 4.20 8.44
CA MET A 1 -10.93 3.01 8.01
C MET A 1 -9.88 3.35 6.96
N LEU A 2 -10.25 3.95 5.80
CA LEU A 2 -9.25 4.34 4.78
C LEU A 2 -8.15 5.27 5.34
N ALA A 3 -8.51 6.34 6.05
CA ALA A 3 -7.53 7.24 6.65
C ALA A 3 -6.57 6.52 7.60
N ALA A 4 -7.10 5.62 8.46
CA ALA A 4 -6.27 4.82 9.35
C ALA A 4 -5.33 3.88 8.59
N ALA A 5 -5.79 3.26 7.49
CA ALA A 5 -4.93 2.44 6.64
C ALA A 5 -3.84 3.25 5.95
N LEU A 6 -4.11 4.48 5.51
CA LEU A 6 -3.10 5.38 4.95
C LEU A 6 -2.09 5.83 6.01
N VAL A 7 -2.54 6.13 7.22
CA VAL A 7 -1.64 6.46 8.34
C VAL A 7 -0.76 5.26 8.68
N ALA A 8 -1.34 4.07 8.80
CA ALA A 8 -0.58 2.84 9.05
C ALA A 8 0.41 2.54 7.93
N HIS A 9 0.01 2.71 6.67
CA HIS A 9 0.88 2.58 5.50
C HIS A 9 2.10 3.49 5.60
N LEU A 10 1.90 4.79 5.84
CA LEU A 10 3.00 5.75 5.97
C LEU A 10 3.88 5.45 7.19
N TYR A 11 3.26 5.10 8.33
CA TYR A 11 3.99 4.78 9.55
C TYR A 11 4.92 3.57 9.34
N VAL A 12 4.42 2.49 8.75
CA VAL A 12 5.21 1.27 8.49
C VAL A 12 6.35 1.54 7.52
N LEU A 13 6.12 2.35 6.48
CA LEU A 13 7.12 2.64 5.44
C LEU A 13 8.26 3.54 5.95
N TYR A 14 7.91 4.52 6.78
CA TYR A 14 8.81 5.62 7.16
C TYR A 14 9.27 5.56 8.62
N ASP A 15 8.97 4.49 9.35
CA ASP A 15 9.52 4.28 10.69
C ASP A 15 11.06 4.18 10.61
N PRO A 16 11.82 5.13 11.20
CA PRO A 16 13.27 5.13 11.18
C PRO A 16 13.87 4.12 12.16
N SER A 17 13.04 3.48 12.98
CA SER A 17 13.48 2.46 13.92
C SER A 17 14.05 1.24 13.18
N PRO A 18 15.02 0.52 13.79
CA PRO A 18 15.45 -0.76 13.26
C PRO A 18 14.25 -1.68 13.09
N GLY A 19 14.18 -2.40 11.97
CA GLY A 19 13.12 -3.37 11.74
C GLY A 19 12.98 -4.32 12.93
N GLY A 20 11.74 -4.60 13.33
CA GLY A 20 11.46 -5.59 14.36
C GLY A 20 12.02 -6.97 14.00
N PRO A 21 12.02 -7.93 14.95
CA PRO A 21 12.55 -9.26 14.69
C PRO A 21 11.85 -9.91 13.48
N THR A 22 12.65 -10.38 12.53
CA THR A 22 12.14 -11.14 11.37
C THR A 22 11.48 -12.42 11.85
N LEU A 23 10.15 -12.52 11.70
CA LEU A 23 9.39 -13.69 12.15
C LEU A 23 9.73 -14.94 11.33
N PHE A 24 9.88 -14.79 10.00
CA PHE A 24 10.27 -15.81 9.04
C PHE A 24 10.75 -15.14 7.74
N ALA A 25 11.36 -15.92 6.85
CA ALA A 25 11.86 -15.41 5.56
C ALA A 25 10.71 -14.85 4.70
N GLY A 26 10.81 -13.59 4.28
CA GLY A 26 9.81 -12.92 3.45
C GLY A 26 8.60 -12.34 4.22
N ALA A 27 8.58 -12.41 5.56
CA ALA A 27 7.51 -11.80 6.36
C ALA A 27 7.31 -10.30 6.07
N ASP A 28 8.43 -9.58 5.87
CA ASP A 28 8.46 -8.17 5.49
C ASP A 28 7.75 -7.90 4.15
N LYS A 29 7.94 -8.78 3.14
CA LYS A 29 7.26 -8.65 1.84
C LYS A 29 5.75 -8.82 1.96
N ILE A 30 5.28 -9.66 2.89
CA ILE A 30 3.84 -9.79 3.17
C ILE A 30 3.29 -8.49 3.78
N VAL A 31 4.07 -7.83 4.64
CA VAL A 31 3.70 -6.52 5.21
C VAL A 31 3.58 -5.49 4.09
N HIS A 32 4.58 -5.37 3.23
CA HIS A 32 4.59 -4.49 2.05
C HIS A 32 3.37 -4.71 1.14
N VAL A 33 3.13 -5.95 0.71
CA VAL A 33 1.93 -6.31 -0.07
C VAL A 33 0.64 -5.85 0.64
N THR A 34 0.55 -6.09 1.95
CA THR A 34 -0.66 -5.78 2.74
C THR A 34 -0.90 -4.27 2.84
N ILE A 35 0.13 -3.49 3.19
CA ILE A 35 0.01 -2.04 3.41
C ILE A 35 -0.20 -1.27 2.10
N PHE A 36 0.14 -1.84 0.94
CA PHE A 36 -0.23 -1.27 -0.37
C PHE A 36 -1.59 -1.76 -0.89
N ALA A 37 -1.98 -3.02 -0.63
CA ALA A 37 -3.27 -3.55 -1.06
C ALA A 37 -4.46 -2.94 -0.30
N LEU A 38 -4.34 -2.83 1.03
CA LEU A 38 -5.46 -2.45 1.90
C LEU A 38 -5.99 -1.03 1.61
N PRO A 39 -5.17 0.03 1.47
CA PRO A 39 -5.66 1.35 1.15
C PRO A 39 -6.32 1.43 -0.24
N VAL A 40 -5.79 0.73 -1.24
CA VAL A 40 -6.38 0.66 -2.59
C VAL A 40 -7.77 0.03 -2.52
N TRP A 41 -7.88 -1.12 -1.86
CA TRP A 41 -9.16 -1.81 -1.68
C TRP A 41 -10.15 -0.96 -0.90
N LEU A 42 -9.76 -0.36 0.23
CA LEU A 42 -10.62 0.51 1.03
C LEU A 42 -11.06 1.75 0.27
N ALA A 43 -10.17 2.36 -0.52
CA ALA A 43 -10.50 3.52 -1.34
C ALA A 43 -11.57 3.20 -2.38
N SER A 44 -11.55 1.99 -2.96
CA SER A 44 -12.58 1.56 -3.90
C SER A 44 -14.00 1.58 -3.29
N ARG A 45 -14.11 1.44 -1.96
CA ARG A 45 -15.37 1.38 -1.22
C ARG A 45 -15.95 2.75 -0.89
N VAL A 46 -15.14 3.80 -0.87
CA VAL A 46 -15.55 5.12 -0.39
C VAL A 46 -15.25 6.26 -1.37
N LEU A 47 -14.34 6.06 -2.33
CA LEU A 47 -13.96 7.09 -3.32
C LEU A 47 -14.46 6.72 -4.72
N ARG A 48 -15.09 7.69 -5.39
CA ARG A 48 -15.48 7.55 -6.81
C ARG A 48 -14.25 7.42 -7.72
N ARG A 49 -13.16 8.14 -7.42
CA ARG A 49 -11.91 8.18 -8.17
C ARG A 49 -10.79 7.36 -7.53
N TRP A 50 -11.11 6.23 -6.91
CA TRP A 50 -10.14 5.35 -6.24
C TRP A 50 -8.93 4.93 -7.10
N VAL A 51 -9.10 4.83 -8.43
CA VAL A 51 -8.01 4.51 -9.37
C VAL A 51 -6.88 5.54 -9.29
N VAL A 52 -7.20 6.81 -9.03
CA VAL A 52 -6.18 7.85 -8.82
C VAL A 52 -5.31 7.52 -7.62
N LEU A 53 -5.90 7.05 -6.51
CA LEU A 53 -5.13 6.63 -5.34
C LEU A 53 -4.28 5.40 -5.66
N ALA A 54 -4.81 4.44 -6.41
CA ALA A 54 -4.04 3.26 -6.83
C ALA A 54 -2.80 3.64 -7.65
N VAL A 55 -2.94 4.57 -8.60
CA VAL A 55 -1.80 5.11 -9.37
C VAL A 55 -0.81 5.86 -8.49
N VAL A 56 -1.31 6.69 -7.56
CA VAL A 56 -0.44 7.40 -6.60
C VAL A 56 0.36 6.40 -5.76
N LEU A 57 -0.28 5.35 -5.25
CA LEU A 57 0.42 4.32 -4.48
C LEU A 57 1.38 3.49 -5.35
N ALA A 58 1.05 3.22 -6.61
CA ALA A 58 1.98 2.55 -7.53
C ALA A 58 3.25 3.39 -7.79
N ILE A 59 3.11 4.72 -7.88
CA ILE A 59 4.26 5.64 -7.98
C ILE A 59 4.98 5.73 -6.64
N HIS A 60 4.26 5.69 -5.53
CA HIS A 60 4.83 5.76 -4.20
C HIS A 60 5.78 4.59 -3.92
N ALA A 61 5.51 3.39 -4.42
CA ALA A 61 6.36 2.19 -4.23
C ALA A 61 7.86 2.42 -4.55
N PRO A 62 8.27 2.80 -5.77
CA PRO A 62 9.68 3.09 -6.04
C PRO A 62 10.18 4.37 -5.35
N VAL A 63 9.30 5.34 -5.08
CA VAL A 63 9.69 6.60 -4.41
C VAL A 63 10.04 6.35 -2.95
N SER A 64 9.24 5.55 -2.24
CA SER A 64 9.49 5.19 -0.85
C SER A 64 10.79 4.42 -0.71
N GLU A 65 11.09 3.53 -1.65
CA GLU A 65 12.34 2.77 -1.67
C GLU A 65 13.58 3.67 -1.72
N VAL A 66 13.54 4.66 -2.61
CA VAL A 66 14.60 5.66 -2.76
C VAL A 66 14.71 6.49 -1.47
N ILE A 67 13.59 6.89 -0.87
CA ILE A 67 13.60 7.63 0.40
C ILE A 67 14.19 6.77 1.52
N GLN A 68 13.80 5.50 1.63
CA GLN A 68 14.31 4.58 2.64
C GLN A 68 15.83 4.42 2.49
N GLY A 69 16.32 4.14 1.28
CA GLY A 69 17.74 3.96 1.02
C GLY A 69 18.61 5.21 1.17
N LEU A 70 18.04 6.42 1.03
CA LEU A 70 18.78 7.68 1.13
C LEU A 70 18.64 8.38 2.48
N ALA A 71 17.52 8.22 3.17
CA ALA A 71 17.15 9.05 4.31
C ALA A 71 16.89 8.27 5.61
N LEU A 72 16.75 6.94 5.58
CA LEU A 72 16.50 6.13 6.78
C LEU A 72 17.75 5.33 7.19
N PRO A 73 18.43 5.69 8.31
CA PRO A 73 19.75 5.16 8.67
C PRO A 73 19.84 3.63 8.86
N HIS A 74 18.70 2.98 9.10
CA HIS A 74 18.60 1.54 9.37
C HIS A 74 17.84 0.77 8.28
N ARG A 75 17.58 1.41 7.13
CA ARG A 75 16.96 0.77 5.97
C ARG A 75 17.94 0.79 4.81
N SER A 76 18.29 -0.39 4.32
CA SER A 76 18.91 -0.51 3.00
C SER A 76 17.78 -0.62 1.98
N GLY A 77 17.84 0.14 0.90
CA GLY A 77 16.86 -0.05 -0.15
C GLY A 77 16.95 -1.45 -0.78
N ASP A 78 15.83 -2.10 -1.03
CA ASP A 78 15.64 -3.41 -1.66
C ASP A 78 14.64 -3.33 -2.82
N GLY A 79 15.11 -3.58 -4.05
CA GLY A 79 14.23 -3.60 -5.23
C GLY A 79 13.10 -4.61 -5.15
N TRP A 80 13.20 -5.65 -4.32
CA TRP A 80 12.11 -6.60 -4.09
C TRP A 80 10.95 -6.00 -3.28
N ASP A 81 11.16 -4.94 -2.50
CA ASP A 81 10.08 -4.21 -1.84
C ASP A 81 9.23 -3.45 -2.85
N VAL A 82 9.84 -2.84 -3.86
CA VAL A 82 9.10 -2.24 -4.98
C VAL A 82 8.20 -3.28 -5.68
N VAL A 83 8.70 -4.51 -5.88
CA VAL A 83 7.91 -5.59 -6.48
C VAL A 83 6.75 -6.00 -5.56
N ALA A 84 7.00 -6.13 -4.26
CA ALA A 84 5.98 -6.46 -3.26
C ALA A 84 4.89 -5.38 -3.17
N ASP A 85 5.28 -4.11 -3.17
CA ASP A 85 4.38 -2.96 -3.11
C ASP A 85 3.49 -2.87 -4.34
N LEU A 86 4.06 -2.99 -5.54
CA LEU A 86 3.31 -3.01 -6.80
C LEU A 86 2.37 -4.21 -6.86
N THR A 87 2.80 -5.36 -6.34
CA THR A 87 1.95 -6.55 -6.19
C THR A 87 0.77 -6.27 -5.26
N GLY A 88 1.01 -5.59 -4.14
CA GLY A 88 -0.04 -5.11 -3.23
C GLY A 88 -1.05 -4.21 -3.92
N VAL A 89 -0.59 -3.20 -4.66
CA VAL A 89 -1.48 -2.31 -5.45
C VAL A 89 -2.31 -3.12 -6.45
N ALA A 90 -1.68 -4.04 -7.19
CA ALA A 90 -2.37 -4.89 -8.18
C ALA A 90 -3.44 -5.77 -7.52
N ILE A 91 -3.14 -6.40 -6.39
CA ILE A 91 -4.11 -7.21 -5.61
C ILE A 91 -5.26 -6.34 -5.12
N GLY A 92 -4.96 -5.18 -4.52
CA GLY A 92 -5.98 -4.25 -4.03
C GLY A 92 -6.92 -3.78 -5.14
N ALA A 93 -6.37 -3.49 -6.32
CA ALA A 93 -7.13 -3.11 -7.51
C ALA A 93 -7.97 -4.27 -8.08
N ALA A 94 -7.42 -5.49 -8.12
CA ALA A 94 -8.15 -6.68 -8.54
C ALA A 94 -9.35 -6.96 -7.61
N LEU A 95 -9.15 -6.89 -6.29
CA LEU A 95 -10.22 -7.02 -5.30
C LEU A 95 -11.26 -5.89 -5.37
N ALA A 96 -10.85 -4.70 -5.79
CA ALA A 96 -11.76 -3.59 -6.04
C ALA A 96 -12.62 -3.82 -7.30
N ALA A 97 -12.07 -4.47 -8.33
CA ALA A 97 -12.76 -4.75 -9.58
C ALA A 97 -13.78 -5.90 -9.46
N THR A 98 -13.53 -6.88 -8.59
CA THR A 98 -14.41 -8.06 -8.43
C THR A 98 -15.60 -7.81 -7.52
N VAL A 99 -15.64 -6.71 -6.75
CA VAL A 99 -16.74 -6.44 -5.84
C VAL A 99 -17.61 -5.28 -6.36
N PRO A 100 -18.87 -5.54 -6.72
CA PRO A 100 -19.78 -4.50 -7.21
C PRO A 100 -19.86 -3.32 -6.24
N ARG A 101 -19.80 -2.10 -6.79
CA ARG A 101 -20.17 -0.91 -6.02
C ARG A 101 -21.65 -1.01 -5.67
N ARG A 102 -22.02 -0.71 -4.42
CA ARG A 102 -23.42 -0.47 -4.09
C ARG A 102 -23.90 0.67 -5.01
N SER A 103 -24.83 0.36 -5.90
CA SER A 103 -25.52 1.36 -6.72
C SER A 103 -26.24 2.32 -5.77
N ASP A 104 -26.03 3.63 -5.93
CA ASP A 104 -26.85 4.64 -5.24
C ASP A 104 -28.31 4.49 -5.73
N PRO A 105 -29.29 4.13 -4.87
CA PRO A 105 -30.68 3.95 -5.29
C PRO A 105 -31.44 5.27 -5.47
N GLY A 106 -30.79 6.34 -5.96
CA GLY A 106 -31.25 7.71 -5.72
C GLY A 106 -31.10 8.70 -6.87
N ARG A 107 -31.27 8.28 -8.13
CA ARG A 107 -31.50 9.23 -9.24
C ARG A 107 -32.81 8.89 -9.95
N TRP A 108 -33.88 9.52 -9.48
CA TRP A 108 -35.09 9.80 -10.26
C TRP A 108 -35.10 11.31 -10.52
#